data_AF-A0A916E0C2-F1
#
_entry.id   AF-A0A916E0C2-F1
#
_cell.length_a   1.000
_cell.length_b   1.000
_cell.length_c   1.000
_cell.angle_alpha   90.00
_cell.angle_beta   90.00
_cell.angle_gamma   90.00
#
_symmetry.space_group_name_H-M   'P 1'
#
loop_
_entity.id
_entity.type
_entity.pdbx_description
1 polymer ?
#
loop_
_entity_poly.entity_id
_entity_poly.type
_entity_poly.pdbx_seq_one_letter_code
_entity_poly.pdbx_strand_id
1 'polypeptide(L)'
;MSLQTLSNTLLRDISNLYDKADNYDVKIQVGEDSNLEIFKAHSIILIARSNYFRTAFSNNWAKKEGDLYVYKKPNVSGIVFQIILKYIYTGTIALDAANVENNFIDLLIAADEMNLYELVEHLQQHIISSNHLNNDWIVQNGIKLFNTISLHKGAFPKLEEFCKNIMSQEPKLLIGSSSNKIIGGYNPIKWGGSNKYLNSQNSFIFSFNSYTLNSSTIVLSRIVENSRAIADGEDKNQGFGNGDLFIFGKSCKLTSYSDKIHDSEYFKVDDYEVFQVVKK
;
A
#
# COMPACT_ATOMS: atom_id res chain seq x y z
N MET A 1 5.10 38.73 -25.22
CA MET A 1 5.39 37.58 -24.35
C MET A 1 4.55 37.74 -23.09
N SER A 2 3.65 36.81 -22.76
CA SER A 2 2.76 36.98 -21.60
C SER A 2 3.48 36.62 -20.30
N LEU A 3 2.96 37.05 -19.15
CA LEU A 3 3.50 36.67 -17.82
C LEU A 3 3.57 35.14 -17.67
N GLN A 4 2.55 34.44 -18.19
CA GLN A 4 2.51 32.97 -18.23
C GLN A 4 3.67 32.37 -19.04
N THR A 5 4.06 32.99 -20.15
CA THR A 5 5.21 32.55 -20.96
C THR A 5 6.54 32.71 -20.22
N LEU A 6 6.71 33.78 -19.45
CA LEU A 6 7.93 34.04 -18.67
C LEU A 6 8.08 33.05 -17.51
N SER A 7 7.00 32.79 -16.76
CA SER A 7 7.01 31.80 -15.67
C SER A 7 7.30 30.39 -16.18
N ASN A 8 6.68 29.97 -17.29
CA ASN A 8 6.95 28.67 -17.90
C ASN A 8 8.41 28.54 -18.37
N THR A 9 9.03 29.64 -18.84
CA THR A 9 10.44 29.65 -19.25
C THR A 9 11.34 29.40 -18.04
N LEU A 10 11.12 30.11 -16.93
CA LEU A 10 11.87 29.88 -15.69
C LEU A 10 11.74 28.43 -15.20
N LEU A 11 10.51 27.90 -15.14
CA LEU A 11 10.26 26.52 -14.70
C LEU A 11 10.97 25.50 -15.60
N ARG A 12 10.95 25.70 -16.93
CA ARG A 12 11.68 24.85 -17.87
C ARG A 12 13.18 24.92 -17.64
N ASP A 13 13.72 26.11 -17.43
CA ASP A 13 15.17 26.29 -17.25
C ASP A 13 15.65 25.65 -15.94
N ILE A 14 14.87 25.72 -14.86
CA ILE A 14 15.13 24.97 -13.61
C ILE A 14 14.95 23.46 -13.82
N SER A 15 13.90 23.05 -14.54
CA SER A 15 13.63 21.63 -14.84
C SER A 15 14.79 20.98 -15.59
N ASN A 16 15.44 21.71 -16.50
CA ASN A 16 16.59 21.21 -17.28
C ASN A 16 17.80 20.83 -16.40
N LEU A 17 17.89 21.32 -15.16
CA LEU A 17 18.94 20.94 -14.21
C LEU A 17 18.82 19.48 -13.74
N TYR A 18 17.65 18.85 -13.94
CA TYR A 18 17.49 17.41 -13.71
C TYR A 18 18.30 16.59 -14.73
N ASP A 19 18.24 16.96 -16.02
CA ASP A 19 18.93 16.24 -17.10
C ASP A 19 20.43 16.62 -17.17
N LYS A 20 20.71 17.91 -17.02
CA LYS A 20 22.06 18.48 -17.03
C LYS A 20 22.41 18.85 -15.60
N ALA A 21 22.82 17.87 -14.82
CA ALA A 21 23.24 18.03 -13.43
C ALA A 21 24.59 18.78 -13.30
N ASP A 22 24.77 19.87 -14.03
CA ASP A 22 25.94 20.74 -14.00
C ASP A 22 25.99 21.47 -12.65
N ASN A 23 27.17 21.56 -12.02
CA ASN A 23 27.35 22.16 -10.69
C ASN A 23 26.56 21.48 -9.56
N TYR A 24 26.25 20.19 -9.71
CA TYR A 24 25.67 19.40 -8.62
C TYR A 24 26.58 19.45 -7.37
N ASP A 25 25.95 19.60 -6.21
CA ASP A 25 26.60 19.63 -4.89
C ASP A 25 26.07 18.52 -3.97
N VAL A 26 25.22 17.62 -4.49
CA VAL A 26 24.70 16.45 -3.78
C VAL A 26 24.87 15.18 -4.61
N LYS A 27 25.36 14.11 -3.97
CA LYS A 27 25.25 12.72 -4.43
C LYS A 27 24.32 11.96 -3.50
N ILE A 28 23.30 11.33 -4.06
CA ILE A 28 22.35 10.50 -3.32
C ILE A 28 22.53 9.04 -3.76
N GLN A 29 22.89 8.19 -2.80
CA GLN A 29 23.08 6.76 -2.98
C GLN A 29 21.77 6.05 -2.60
N VAL A 30 21.14 5.40 -3.57
CA VAL A 30 19.79 4.81 -3.45
C VAL A 30 19.87 3.31 -3.65
N GLY A 31 19.04 2.56 -2.91
CA GLY A 31 18.99 1.11 -2.98
C GLY A 31 20.01 0.41 -2.08
N GLU A 32 19.94 -0.92 -2.06
CA GLU A 32 20.87 -1.78 -1.32
C GLU A 32 22.19 -1.98 -2.07
N ASP A 33 23.25 -2.43 -1.39
CA ASP A 33 24.61 -2.51 -1.93
C ASP A 33 24.72 -3.31 -3.26
N SER A 34 23.85 -4.28 -3.50
CA SER A 34 23.81 -5.06 -4.75
C SER A 34 23.15 -4.33 -5.94
N ASN A 35 22.33 -3.31 -5.70
CA ASN A 35 21.59 -2.52 -6.69
C ASN A 35 21.75 -1.01 -6.42
N LEU A 36 22.93 -0.60 -5.96
CA LEU A 36 23.21 0.78 -5.58
C LEU A 36 23.20 1.70 -6.81
N GLU A 37 22.32 2.69 -6.81
CA GLU A 37 22.26 3.74 -7.82
C GLU A 37 22.70 5.09 -7.24
N ILE A 38 23.38 5.91 -8.05
CA ILE A 38 23.89 7.22 -7.63
C ILE A 38 23.23 8.32 -8.45
N PHE A 39 22.50 9.19 -7.75
CA PHE A 39 21.86 10.37 -8.32
C PHE A 39 22.66 11.62 -7.98
N LYS A 40 22.86 12.50 -8.97
CA LYS A 40 23.44 13.84 -8.79
C LYS A 40 22.31 14.86 -8.68
N ALA A 41 22.41 15.77 -7.73
CA ALA A 41 21.36 16.77 -7.49
C ALA A 41 21.93 18.07 -6.90
N HIS A 42 21.05 19.07 -6.79
CA HIS A 42 21.33 20.38 -6.24
C HIS A 42 20.64 20.54 -4.88
N SER A 43 21.41 20.80 -3.84
CA SER A 43 20.92 20.94 -2.47
C SER A 43 19.83 22.01 -2.39
N ILE A 44 20.03 23.15 -3.06
CA ILE A 44 19.11 24.28 -3.03
C ILE A 44 17.71 23.94 -3.58
N ILE A 45 17.63 23.10 -4.62
CA ILE A 45 16.36 22.65 -5.20
C ILE A 45 15.67 21.68 -4.24
N LEU A 46 16.42 20.69 -3.73
CA LEU A 46 15.91 19.69 -2.80
C LEU A 46 15.34 20.34 -1.52
N ILE A 47 16.08 21.26 -0.87
CA ILE A 47 15.62 21.92 0.36
C ILE A 47 14.47 22.91 0.14
N ALA A 48 14.34 23.47 -1.07
CA ALA A 48 13.24 24.36 -1.42
C ALA A 48 11.93 23.59 -1.58
N ARG A 49 12.00 22.33 -2.04
CA ARG A 49 10.83 21.49 -2.33
C ARG A 49 10.50 20.47 -1.24
N SER A 50 11.40 20.25 -0.29
CA SER A 50 11.22 19.24 0.76
C SER A 50 11.89 19.62 2.08
N ASN A 51 11.09 19.67 3.15
CA ASN A 51 11.60 19.85 4.51
C ASN A 51 12.43 18.66 4.99
N TYR A 52 12.21 17.47 4.43
CA TYR A 52 13.05 16.30 4.69
C TYR A 52 14.49 16.56 4.26
N PHE A 53 14.71 16.99 3.01
CA PHE A 53 16.07 17.30 2.54
C PHE A 53 16.67 18.51 3.24
N ARG A 54 15.86 19.52 3.60
CA ARG A 54 16.31 20.62 4.45
C ARG A 54 16.92 20.12 5.76
N THR A 55 16.23 19.20 6.43
CA THR A 55 16.69 18.56 7.66
C THR A 55 17.91 17.68 7.40
N ALA A 56 17.89 16.90 6.32
CA ALA A 56 18.96 15.96 5.98
C ALA A 56 20.32 16.66 5.78
N PHE A 57 20.31 17.86 5.19
CA PHE A 57 21.52 18.64 4.92
C PHE A 57 21.92 19.60 6.05
N SER A 58 21.03 19.85 7.03
CA SER A 58 21.35 20.67 8.22
C SER A 58 21.78 19.86 9.43
N ASN A 59 21.29 18.62 9.60
CA ASN A 59 21.42 17.84 10.83
C ASN A 59 22.36 16.63 10.71
N ASN A 60 23.39 16.73 9.86
CA ASN A 60 24.42 15.68 9.65
C ASN A 60 23.88 14.31 9.20
N TRP A 61 22.68 14.22 8.60
CA TRP A 61 22.21 12.96 8.01
C TRP A 61 22.98 12.66 6.71
N ALA A 62 23.24 13.70 5.91
CA ALA A 62 24.19 13.63 4.82
C ALA A 62 25.61 13.87 5.34
N LYS A 63 26.55 13.05 4.87
CA LYS A 63 27.97 13.28 5.08
C LYS A 63 28.42 14.41 4.16
N LYS A 64 29.30 15.29 4.64
CA LYS A 64 29.91 16.33 3.82
C LYS A 64 31.34 15.94 3.46
N GLU A 65 31.65 15.89 2.17
CA GLU A 65 32.98 15.59 1.61
C GLU A 65 33.47 16.80 0.82
N GLY A 66 34.19 17.71 1.50
CA GLY A 66 34.51 19.02 0.95
C GLY A 66 33.23 19.85 0.78
N ASP A 67 32.95 20.30 -0.45
CA ASP A 67 31.72 21.04 -0.77
C ASP A 67 30.56 20.14 -1.20
N LEU A 68 30.77 18.82 -1.27
CA LEU A 68 29.80 17.85 -1.74
C LEU A 68 29.05 17.17 -0.58
N TYR A 69 27.72 17.15 -0.64
CA TYR A 69 26.89 16.31 0.23
C TYR A 69 26.80 14.89 -0.33
N VAL A 70 26.99 13.88 0.52
CA VAL A 70 26.79 12.46 0.22
C VAL A 70 25.72 11.93 1.16
N TYR A 71 24.56 11.60 0.59
CA TYR A 71 23.39 11.13 1.32
C TYR A 71 23.04 9.69 0.92
N LYS A 72 22.64 8.85 1.88
CA LYS A 72 22.28 7.44 1.65
C LYS A 72 20.80 7.22 1.92
N LYS A 73 20.11 6.58 0.99
CA LYS A 73 18.69 6.20 1.07
C LYS A 73 18.50 4.73 0.61
N PRO A 74 18.86 3.75 1.45
CA PRO A 74 18.82 2.35 1.05
C PRO A 74 17.40 1.80 0.86
N ASN A 75 16.42 2.36 1.57
CA ASN A 75 15.05 1.83 1.62
C ASN A 75 14.13 2.32 0.47
N VAL A 76 14.69 2.75 -0.67
CA VAL A 76 13.94 3.20 -1.85
C VAL A 76 14.62 2.63 -3.10
N SER A 77 13.84 2.17 -4.08
CA SER A 77 14.38 1.69 -5.36
C SER A 77 14.82 2.87 -6.24
N GLY A 78 15.80 2.65 -7.11
CA GLY A 78 16.27 3.70 -8.03
C GLY A 78 15.16 4.26 -8.91
N ILE A 79 14.26 3.42 -9.42
CA ILE A 79 13.10 3.85 -10.23
C ILE A 79 12.18 4.78 -9.43
N VAL A 80 11.82 4.41 -8.19
CA VAL A 80 10.96 5.27 -7.35
C VAL A 80 11.66 6.59 -7.03
N PHE A 81 12.94 6.54 -6.70
CA PHE A 81 13.70 7.75 -6.41
C PHE A 81 13.85 8.66 -7.63
N GLN A 82 14.04 8.09 -8.82
CA GLN A 82 14.13 8.82 -10.07
C GLN A 82 12.83 9.61 -10.33
N ILE A 83 11.67 8.98 -10.10
CA ILE A 83 10.36 9.63 -10.23
C ILE A 83 10.24 10.79 -9.24
N ILE A 84 10.59 10.57 -7.97
CA ILE A 84 10.56 11.62 -6.94
C ILE A 84 11.49 12.77 -7.28
N LEU A 85 12.72 12.46 -7.69
CA LEU A 85 13.72 13.47 -8.03
C LEU A 85 13.23 14.31 -9.22
N LYS A 86 12.69 13.67 -10.27
CA LYS A 86 12.10 14.39 -11.39
C LYS A 86 10.97 15.30 -10.95
N TYR A 87 10.03 14.80 -10.12
CA TYR A 87 8.95 15.60 -9.57
C TYR A 87 9.45 16.82 -8.78
N ILE A 88 10.52 16.67 -7.99
CA ILE A 88 11.11 17.79 -7.24
C ILE A 88 11.58 18.91 -8.18
N TYR A 89 12.15 18.58 -9.34
CA TYR A 89 12.66 19.57 -10.30
C TYR A 89 11.57 20.18 -11.16
N THR A 90 10.59 19.38 -11.58
CA THR A 90 9.64 19.78 -12.63
C THR A 90 8.25 20.10 -12.11
N GLY A 91 7.91 19.64 -10.89
CA GLY A 91 6.55 19.71 -10.36
C GLY A 91 5.54 18.82 -11.09
N THR A 92 6.01 17.95 -11.99
CA THR A 92 5.15 17.08 -12.82
C THR A 92 5.48 15.62 -12.57
N ILE A 93 4.47 14.76 -12.67
CA ILE A 93 4.63 13.32 -12.65
C ILE A 93 3.92 12.70 -13.85
N ALA A 94 4.61 11.81 -14.56
CA ALA A 94 4.02 11.02 -15.62
C ALA A 94 3.57 9.68 -15.02
N LEU A 95 2.26 9.53 -14.81
CA LEU A 95 1.64 8.33 -14.26
C LEU A 95 1.24 7.38 -15.38
N ASP A 96 2.21 6.93 -16.21
CA ASP A 96 1.94 5.97 -17.28
C ASP A 96 2.13 4.51 -16.84
N ALA A 97 1.37 3.63 -17.49
CA ALA A 97 1.08 2.26 -17.07
C ALA A 97 2.29 1.31 -16.98
N ALA A 98 3.43 1.65 -17.59
CA ALA A 98 4.58 0.75 -17.62
C ALA A 98 5.51 0.94 -16.41
N ASN A 99 5.67 2.18 -15.94
CA ASN A 99 6.70 2.52 -14.95
C ASN A 99 6.14 2.84 -13.56
N VAL A 100 4.95 3.43 -13.49
CA VAL A 100 4.37 3.86 -12.21
C VAL A 100 3.35 2.85 -11.67
N GLU A 101 2.58 2.16 -12.51
CA GLU A 101 1.53 1.21 -12.07
C GLU A 101 2.04 0.17 -11.06
N ASN A 102 3.21 -0.40 -11.30
CA ASN A 102 3.81 -1.40 -10.42
C ASN A 102 4.51 -0.82 -9.17
N ASN A 103 4.80 0.50 -9.18
CA ASN A 103 5.58 1.17 -8.14
C ASN A 103 4.76 2.20 -7.32
N PHE A 104 3.46 2.38 -7.59
CA PHE A 104 2.64 3.42 -6.96
C PHE A 104 2.67 3.40 -5.44
N ILE A 105 2.59 2.21 -4.85
CA ILE A 105 2.54 2.08 -3.39
C ILE A 105 3.89 2.46 -2.78
N ASP A 106 4.99 2.04 -3.42
CA ASP A 106 6.34 2.37 -2.95
C ASP A 106 6.66 3.86 -3.15
N LEU A 107 6.15 4.44 -4.25
CA LEU A 107 6.19 5.88 -4.50
C LEU A 107 5.39 6.67 -3.46
N LEU A 108 4.20 6.21 -3.09
CA LEU A 108 3.37 6.84 -2.07
C LEU A 108 4.09 6.87 -0.70
N ILE A 109 4.69 5.74 -0.29
CA ILE A 109 5.48 5.63 0.94
C ILE A 109 6.69 6.58 0.90
N ALA A 110 7.45 6.56 -0.20
CA ALA A 110 8.65 7.39 -0.32
C ALA A 110 8.32 8.89 -0.38
N ALA A 111 7.19 9.27 -1.01
CA ALA A 111 6.72 10.66 -1.04
C ALA A 111 6.33 11.16 0.36
N ASP A 112 5.64 10.34 1.15
CA ASP A 112 5.32 10.62 2.55
C ASP A 112 6.59 10.79 3.40
N GLU A 113 7.51 9.81 3.32
CA GLU A 113 8.78 9.87 4.06
C GLU A 113 9.59 11.12 3.74
N MET A 114 9.56 11.59 2.49
CA MET A 114 10.27 12.79 2.04
C MET A 114 9.47 14.09 2.25
N ASN A 115 8.35 14.05 2.97
CA ASN A 115 7.47 15.18 3.27
C ASN A 115 6.99 15.93 2.01
N LEU A 116 6.63 15.19 0.95
CA LEU A 116 6.11 15.72 -0.31
C LEU A 116 4.58 15.72 -0.34
N TYR A 117 3.97 16.51 0.54
CA TYR A 117 2.51 16.48 0.78
C TYR A 117 1.66 16.66 -0.48
N GLU A 118 2.03 17.59 -1.36
CA GLU A 118 1.33 17.83 -2.64
C GLU A 118 1.31 16.59 -3.53
N LEU A 119 2.42 15.84 -3.56
CA LEU A 119 2.53 14.60 -4.32
C LEU A 119 1.71 13.48 -3.67
N VAL A 120 1.78 13.32 -2.34
CA VAL A 120 0.99 12.32 -1.60
C VAL A 120 -0.50 12.55 -1.86
N GLU A 121 -0.97 13.79 -1.78
CA GLU A 121 -2.37 14.14 -2.06
C GLU A 121 -2.79 13.80 -3.50
N HIS A 122 -1.93 14.10 -4.48
CA HIS A 122 -2.16 13.78 -5.88
C HIS A 122 -2.23 12.26 -6.12
N LEU A 123 -1.31 11.48 -5.53
CA LEU A 123 -1.25 10.03 -5.68
C LEU A 123 -2.48 9.33 -5.06
N GLN A 124 -2.90 9.76 -3.86
CA GLN A 124 -4.12 9.23 -3.23
C GLN A 124 -5.35 9.45 -4.14
N GLN A 125 -5.51 10.67 -4.67
CA GLN A 125 -6.62 10.99 -5.57
C GLN A 125 -6.57 10.19 -6.87
N HIS A 126 -5.38 9.98 -7.43
CA HIS A 126 -5.22 9.18 -8.63
C HIS A 126 -5.65 7.73 -8.39
N ILE A 127 -5.18 7.09 -7.31
CA ILE A 127 -5.57 5.71 -6.95
C ILE A 127 -7.09 5.58 -6.80
N ILE A 128 -7.73 6.52 -6.11
CA ILE A 128 -9.20 6.55 -5.92
C ILE A 128 -9.92 6.75 -7.27
N SER A 129 -9.43 7.67 -8.11
CA SER A 129 -10.05 7.97 -9.41
C SER A 129 -9.91 6.80 -10.39
N SER A 130 -8.77 6.11 -10.38
CA SER A 130 -8.52 4.92 -11.20
C SER A 130 -9.42 3.75 -10.80
N ASN A 131 -9.81 3.65 -9.53
CA ASN A 131 -10.83 2.69 -9.09
C ASN A 131 -12.17 2.90 -9.80
N HIS A 132 -12.61 4.15 -9.99
CA HIS A 132 -13.90 4.46 -10.63
C HIS A 132 -13.98 4.04 -12.10
N LEU A 133 -12.84 3.84 -12.78
CA LEU A 133 -12.80 3.68 -14.23
C LEU A 133 -12.77 2.22 -14.69
N ASN A 134 -12.15 1.28 -13.96
CA ASN A 134 -12.07 -0.13 -14.39
C ASN A 134 -11.85 -1.19 -13.27
N ASN A 135 -11.72 -0.82 -11.98
CA ASN A 135 -11.45 -1.72 -10.84
C ASN A 135 -10.19 -2.64 -10.91
N ASP A 136 -9.56 -2.86 -12.07
CA ASP A 136 -8.49 -3.85 -12.24
C ASP A 136 -7.25 -3.57 -11.37
N TRP A 137 -6.81 -2.31 -11.24
CA TRP A 137 -5.62 -1.99 -10.45
C TRP A 137 -5.83 -2.21 -8.95
N ILE A 138 -7.00 -1.84 -8.40
CA ILE A 138 -7.33 -2.07 -6.99
C ILE A 138 -7.53 -3.55 -6.72
N VAL A 139 -8.10 -4.31 -7.65
CA VAL A 139 -8.18 -5.77 -7.52
C VAL A 139 -6.78 -6.39 -7.46
N GLN A 140 -5.87 -5.96 -8.34
CA GLN A 140 -4.50 -6.48 -8.40
C GLN A 140 -3.60 -6.02 -7.24
N ASN A 141 -3.80 -4.81 -6.72
CA ASN A 141 -2.88 -4.18 -5.76
C ASN A 141 -3.52 -3.88 -4.39
N GLY A 142 -4.81 -4.16 -4.21
CA GLY A 142 -5.60 -3.75 -3.04
C GLY A 142 -5.04 -4.25 -1.71
N ILE A 143 -4.32 -5.37 -1.73
CA ILE A 143 -3.69 -6.00 -0.58
C ILE A 143 -2.47 -5.25 -0.13
N LYS A 144 -1.55 -5.03 -1.08
CA LYS A 144 -0.34 -4.27 -0.83
C LYS A 144 -0.75 -2.87 -0.37
N LEU A 145 -1.77 -2.29 -1.02
CA LEU A 145 -2.34 -1.01 -0.65
C LEU A 145 -2.90 -1.00 0.79
N PHE A 146 -3.77 -1.94 1.15
CA PHE A 146 -4.38 -2.03 2.47
C PHE A 146 -3.35 -2.27 3.58
N ASN A 147 -2.39 -3.16 3.35
CA ASN A 147 -1.30 -3.42 4.29
C ASN A 147 -0.46 -2.16 4.50
N THR A 148 -0.12 -1.43 3.42
CA THR A 148 0.61 -0.16 3.51
C THR A 148 -0.17 0.87 4.32
N ILE A 149 -1.45 1.08 4.02
CA ILE A 149 -2.29 2.03 4.76
C ILE A 149 -2.37 1.69 6.25
N SER A 150 -2.51 0.39 6.57
CA SER A 150 -2.56 -0.08 7.95
C SER A 150 -1.25 0.14 8.72
N LEU A 151 -0.10 0.01 8.06
CA LEU A 151 1.22 0.22 8.65
C LEU A 151 1.54 1.71 8.82
N HIS A 152 1.03 2.56 7.92
CA HIS A 152 1.26 4.01 7.89
C HIS A 152 0.03 4.78 8.36
N LYS A 153 -0.53 4.39 9.50
CA LYS A 153 -1.77 4.97 10.04
C LYS A 153 -1.66 6.50 10.20
N GLY A 154 -2.60 7.22 9.60
CA GLY A 154 -2.69 8.67 9.58
C GLY A 154 -1.94 9.35 8.42
N ALA A 155 -1.08 8.64 7.68
CA ALA A 155 -0.34 9.22 6.56
C ALA A 155 -1.20 9.42 5.30
N PHE A 156 -2.20 8.56 5.11
CA PHE A 156 -3.00 8.51 3.87
C PHE A 156 -4.51 8.57 4.13
N PRO A 157 -5.03 9.69 4.69
CA PRO A 157 -6.41 9.77 5.18
C PRO A 157 -7.47 9.52 4.10
N LYS A 158 -7.24 9.93 2.85
CA LYS A 158 -8.20 9.70 1.76
C LYS A 158 -8.27 8.22 1.38
N LEU A 159 -7.11 7.55 1.35
CA LEU A 159 -7.06 6.11 1.08
C LEU A 159 -7.58 5.29 2.26
N GLU A 160 -7.37 5.72 3.50
CA GLU A 160 -8.00 5.11 4.68
C GLU A 160 -9.53 5.16 4.57
N GLU A 161 -10.10 6.33 4.27
CA GLU A 161 -11.55 6.49 4.08
C GLU A 161 -12.05 5.65 2.90
N PHE A 162 -11.32 5.64 1.80
CA PHE A 162 -11.64 4.83 0.63
C PHE A 162 -11.65 3.32 0.94
N CYS A 163 -10.65 2.80 1.64
CA CYS A 163 -10.62 1.41 2.08
C CYS A 163 -11.77 1.09 3.03
N LYS A 164 -12.08 1.97 3.99
CA LYS A 164 -13.25 1.83 4.88
C LYS A 164 -14.55 1.76 4.08
N ASN A 165 -14.70 2.61 3.07
CA ASN A 165 -15.87 2.62 2.21
C ASN A 165 -16.01 1.31 1.41
N ILE A 166 -14.94 0.80 0.80
CA ILE A 166 -14.95 -0.50 0.10
C ILE A 166 -15.36 -1.63 1.05
N MET A 167 -14.75 -1.69 2.24
CA MET A 167 -15.05 -2.73 3.23
C MET A 167 -16.50 -2.64 3.74
N SER A 168 -17.08 -1.43 3.79
CA SER A 168 -18.46 -1.22 4.21
C SER A 168 -19.51 -1.59 3.14
N GLN A 169 -19.10 -1.69 1.86
CA GLN A 169 -20.00 -1.91 0.71
C GLN A 169 -20.19 -3.40 0.32
N GLU A 170 -19.95 -4.33 1.26
CA GLU A 170 -20.28 -5.78 1.24
C GLU A 170 -19.21 -6.79 0.75
N PRO A 171 -18.23 -7.15 1.60
CA PRO A 171 -17.53 -8.43 1.52
C PRO A 171 -18.49 -9.60 1.83
N LYS A 172 -19.06 -10.18 0.77
CA LYS A 172 -19.70 -11.51 0.74
C LYS A 172 -18.80 -12.62 1.28
N LEU A 173 -17.60 -12.61 0.71
CA LEU A 173 -16.64 -13.69 0.72
C LEU A 173 -15.24 -13.08 0.69
N LEU A 174 -14.41 -13.47 1.65
CA LEU A 174 -13.01 -13.07 1.77
C LEU A 174 -12.16 -14.30 1.48
N ILE A 175 -11.33 -14.24 0.44
CA ILE A 175 -10.38 -15.30 0.09
C ILE A 175 -8.99 -14.76 0.36
N GLY A 176 -8.11 -15.51 0.99
CA GLY A 176 -6.68 -15.23 1.16
C GLY A 176 -5.86 -16.44 0.71
N SER A 177 -4.80 -16.20 -0.05
CA SER A 177 -3.85 -17.22 -0.48
C SER A 177 -2.59 -17.15 0.38
N SER A 178 -2.17 -18.30 0.90
CA SER A 178 -0.80 -18.56 1.33
C SER A 178 -0.18 -19.52 0.32
N SER A 179 1.14 -19.50 0.14
CA SER A 179 1.87 -20.11 -0.98
C SER A 179 1.52 -21.56 -1.36
N ASN A 180 0.79 -22.31 -0.54
CA ASN A 180 0.28 -23.65 -0.87
C ASN A 180 -1.20 -23.89 -0.45
N LYS A 181 -1.91 -22.89 0.07
CA LYS A 181 -3.24 -23.05 0.68
C LYS A 181 -4.08 -21.79 0.56
N ILE A 182 -5.26 -21.96 -0.02
CA ILE A 182 -6.32 -20.95 -0.05
C ILE A 182 -7.11 -21.07 1.25
N ILE A 183 -7.38 -19.95 1.89
CA ILE A 183 -8.09 -19.81 3.17
C ILE A 183 -9.10 -18.70 3.01
N GLY A 184 -10.34 -18.88 3.45
CA GLY A 184 -11.32 -17.83 3.32
C GLY A 184 -12.54 -18.01 4.20
N GLY A 185 -13.51 -17.12 4.03
CA GLY A 185 -14.78 -17.23 4.73
C GLY A 185 -15.90 -16.45 4.06
N TYR A 186 -17.12 -16.96 4.28
CA TYR A 186 -18.37 -16.36 3.82
C TYR A 186 -19.10 -15.71 4.98
N ASN A 187 -19.53 -14.48 4.74
CA ASN A 187 -20.28 -13.66 5.68
C ASN A 187 -21.63 -13.25 5.09
N PRO A 188 -22.77 -13.60 5.72
CA PRO A 188 -24.08 -13.21 5.21
C PRO A 188 -24.54 -11.80 5.59
N ILE A 189 -23.86 -11.10 6.51
CA ILE A 189 -24.40 -9.86 7.13
C ILE A 189 -23.88 -8.58 6.47
N LYS A 190 -22.58 -8.53 6.13
CA LYS A 190 -21.70 -7.35 5.85
C LYS A 190 -20.83 -6.96 7.05
N TRP A 191 -19.62 -6.46 6.75
CA TRP A 191 -18.78 -5.79 7.73
C TRP A 191 -19.13 -4.30 7.81
N GLY A 192 -19.22 -3.76 9.01
CA GLY A 192 -19.56 -2.38 9.31
C GLY A 192 -18.63 -1.70 10.31
N GLY A 193 -17.63 -2.40 10.87
CA GLY A 193 -16.65 -1.83 11.80
C GLY A 193 -17.25 -1.43 13.16
N SER A 194 -18.31 -2.11 13.60
CA SER A 194 -19.01 -1.79 14.86
C SER A 194 -18.21 -2.09 16.14
N ASN A 195 -17.02 -2.70 16.02
CA ASN A 195 -16.19 -3.21 17.12
C ASN A 195 -16.94 -4.19 18.03
N LYS A 196 -17.85 -4.98 17.45
CA LYS A 196 -18.65 -6.00 18.13
C LYS A 196 -18.60 -7.32 17.39
N TYR A 197 -19.07 -8.38 18.06
CA TYR A 197 -19.40 -9.60 17.35
C TYR A 197 -20.80 -9.50 16.72
N LEU A 198 -20.93 -9.97 15.47
CA LEU A 198 -22.24 -10.08 14.81
C LEU A 198 -22.72 -11.53 14.78
N ASN A 199 -24.03 -11.70 14.96
CA ASN A 199 -24.65 -13.00 15.00
C ASN A 199 -24.93 -13.56 13.60
N SER A 200 -24.42 -14.75 13.29
CA SER A 200 -24.74 -15.47 12.07
C SER A 200 -24.82 -16.97 12.29
N GLN A 201 -25.78 -17.61 11.62
CA GLN A 201 -25.89 -19.08 11.51
C GLN A 201 -25.35 -19.61 10.17
N ASN A 202 -25.19 -18.73 9.18
CA ASN A 202 -24.84 -19.11 7.82
C ASN A 202 -23.37 -18.78 7.48
N SER A 203 -22.62 -18.28 8.45
CA SER A 203 -21.19 -18.01 8.29
C SER A 203 -20.40 -19.32 8.27
N PHE A 204 -19.40 -19.39 7.38
CA PHE A 204 -18.47 -20.50 7.34
C PHE A 204 -17.09 -20.00 6.90
N ILE A 205 -16.05 -20.67 7.38
CA ILE A 205 -14.68 -20.48 6.92
C ILE A 205 -14.19 -21.76 6.25
N PHE A 206 -13.26 -21.66 5.32
CA PHE A 206 -12.79 -22.80 4.55
C PHE A 206 -11.30 -22.72 4.27
N SER A 207 -10.73 -23.86 3.91
CA SER A 207 -9.40 -23.91 3.33
C SER A 207 -9.21 -25.10 2.39
N PHE A 208 -8.32 -24.98 1.41
CA PHE A 208 -7.93 -26.07 0.53
C PHE A 208 -6.57 -25.80 -0.15
N ASN A 209 -5.92 -26.85 -0.67
CA ASN A 209 -4.64 -26.71 -1.37
C ASN A 209 -4.84 -26.06 -2.75
N SER A 210 -4.03 -25.05 -3.09
CA SER A 210 -4.15 -24.28 -4.33
C SER A 210 -3.81 -25.09 -5.59
N TYR A 211 -2.97 -26.13 -5.49
CA TYR A 211 -2.50 -26.94 -6.62
C TYR A 211 -3.31 -28.21 -6.84
N THR A 212 -3.95 -28.72 -5.78
CA THR A 212 -4.68 -29.99 -5.83
C THR A 212 -6.03 -29.86 -5.12
N LEU A 213 -7.10 -29.77 -5.92
CA LEU A 213 -8.47 -29.89 -5.42
C LEU A 213 -8.76 -31.36 -5.10
N ASN A 214 -8.32 -31.81 -3.93
CA ASN A 214 -8.68 -33.12 -3.39
C ASN A 214 -9.77 -32.93 -2.32
N SER A 215 -10.89 -33.65 -2.44
CA SER A 215 -11.99 -33.55 -1.48
C SER A 215 -11.59 -33.90 -0.05
N SER A 216 -10.51 -34.68 0.14
CA SER A 216 -9.99 -35.00 1.48
C SER A 216 -9.15 -33.89 2.12
N THR A 217 -8.75 -32.87 1.36
CA THR A 217 -7.94 -31.73 1.87
C THR A 217 -8.74 -30.44 1.98
N ILE A 218 -10.01 -30.45 1.55
CA ILE A 218 -10.94 -29.34 1.74
C ILE A 218 -11.47 -29.37 3.17
N VAL A 219 -11.25 -28.27 3.88
CA VAL A 219 -11.88 -28.03 5.18
C VAL A 219 -12.98 -27.02 4.97
N LEU A 220 -14.21 -27.37 5.38
CA LEU A 220 -15.34 -26.46 5.46
C LEU A 220 -15.80 -26.39 6.91
N SER A 221 -15.38 -25.34 7.60
CA SER A 221 -15.60 -25.13 9.02
C SER A 221 -16.79 -24.20 9.22
N ARG A 222 -17.80 -24.65 9.97
CA ARG A 222 -19.07 -23.94 10.15
C ARG A 222 -19.13 -23.28 11.52
N ILE A 223 -19.86 -22.19 11.61
CA ILE A 223 -20.07 -21.50 12.88
C ILE A 223 -20.77 -22.39 13.90
N VAL A 224 -20.25 -22.42 15.13
CA VAL A 224 -20.84 -23.10 16.30
C VAL A 224 -21.38 -22.07 17.29
N GLU A 225 -20.56 -21.07 17.66
CA GLU A 225 -20.97 -19.99 18.54
C GLU A 225 -21.58 -18.83 17.74
N ASN A 226 -22.86 -18.94 17.37
CA ASN A 226 -23.55 -17.98 16.51
C ASN A 226 -23.39 -16.52 16.95
N SER A 227 -23.39 -16.23 18.26
CA SER A 227 -23.21 -14.88 18.82
C SER A 227 -21.83 -14.26 18.55
N ARG A 228 -20.85 -15.07 18.15
CA ARG A 228 -19.48 -14.68 17.82
C ARG A 228 -19.10 -14.97 16.38
N ALA A 229 -20.07 -15.19 15.50
CA ALA A 229 -19.80 -15.62 14.14
C ALA A 229 -18.84 -14.71 13.37
N ILE A 230 -18.99 -13.42 13.61
CA ILE A 230 -18.29 -12.36 12.90
C ILE A 230 -17.60 -11.48 13.91
N ALA A 231 -16.31 -11.21 13.75
CA ALA A 231 -15.66 -10.10 14.43
C ALA A 231 -15.73 -8.87 13.52
N ASP A 232 -16.64 -7.95 13.83
CA ASP A 232 -16.86 -6.72 13.07
C ASP A 232 -15.99 -5.57 13.62
N GLY A 233 -14.70 -5.84 13.80
CA GLY A 233 -13.71 -4.85 14.19
C GLY A 233 -13.23 -3.98 13.03
N GLU A 234 -12.30 -3.09 13.33
CA GLU A 234 -11.54 -2.31 12.33
C GLU A 234 -10.18 -2.95 12.01
N ASP A 235 -9.65 -2.64 10.82
CA ASP A 235 -8.31 -3.02 10.37
C ASP A 235 -8.03 -4.53 10.54
N LYS A 236 -7.01 -4.87 11.35
CA LYS A 236 -6.57 -6.23 11.63
C LYS A 236 -7.51 -7.08 12.49
N ASN A 237 -8.51 -6.46 13.13
CA ASN A 237 -9.43 -7.12 14.06
C ASN A 237 -10.74 -7.58 13.38
N GLN A 238 -10.83 -7.39 12.06
CA GLN A 238 -11.98 -7.75 11.26
C GLN A 238 -11.85 -9.19 10.74
N GLY A 239 -12.90 -9.99 10.88
CA GLY A 239 -12.97 -11.32 10.28
C GLY A 239 -13.99 -12.26 10.93
N PHE A 240 -13.62 -13.52 11.09
CA PHE A 240 -14.55 -14.58 11.48
C PHE A 240 -14.24 -15.10 12.88
N GLY A 241 -15.27 -15.26 13.71
CA GLY A 241 -15.13 -15.88 15.01
C GLY A 241 -14.39 -15.00 16.02
N ASN A 242 -14.08 -15.57 17.19
CA ASN A 242 -13.17 -14.94 18.14
C ASN A 242 -11.71 -15.23 17.76
N GLY A 243 -11.31 -14.76 16.58
CA GLY A 243 -9.99 -15.00 16.00
C GLY A 243 -9.90 -16.28 15.18
N ASP A 244 -11.02 -16.86 14.76
CA ASP A 244 -11.02 -18.07 13.94
C ASP A 244 -10.40 -17.83 12.57
N LEU A 245 -10.64 -16.66 11.99
CA LEU A 245 -9.90 -16.19 10.82
C LEU A 245 -9.85 -14.66 10.77
N PHE A 246 -8.65 -14.11 10.91
CA PHE A 246 -8.33 -12.72 10.60
C PHE A 246 -7.32 -12.70 9.45
N ILE A 247 -7.79 -12.44 8.23
CA ILE A 247 -6.92 -12.40 7.04
C ILE A 247 -5.91 -11.25 7.17
N PHE A 248 -6.37 -10.05 7.54
CA PHE A 248 -5.51 -8.88 7.75
C PHE A 248 -4.61 -8.99 8.98
N GLY A 249 -5.11 -9.67 10.03
CA GLY A 249 -4.33 -10.02 11.22
C GLY A 249 -3.34 -11.17 10.98
N LYS A 250 -3.42 -11.85 9.82
CA LYS A 250 -2.59 -13.01 9.45
C LYS A 250 -2.62 -14.11 10.50
N SER A 251 -3.78 -14.32 11.10
CA SER A 251 -3.97 -15.21 12.24
C SER A 251 -5.26 -16.00 12.16
N CYS A 252 -5.24 -17.23 12.69
CA CYS A 252 -6.41 -18.09 12.81
C CYS A 252 -6.30 -18.97 14.06
N LYS A 253 -7.42 -19.20 14.71
CA LYS A 253 -7.54 -20.08 15.88
C LYS A 253 -8.78 -20.95 15.73
N LEU A 254 -8.97 -21.94 16.58
CA LEU A 254 -10.23 -22.67 16.64
C LEU A 254 -10.93 -22.25 17.92
N THR A 255 -11.96 -21.41 17.81
CA THR A 255 -12.69 -20.91 18.99
C THR A 255 -14.19 -20.95 18.81
N SER A 256 -14.72 -20.33 17.75
CA SER A 256 -16.16 -20.20 17.50
C SER A 256 -16.65 -21.11 16.37
N TYR A 257 -15.76 -21.64 15.52
CA TYR A 257 -16.09 -22.51 14.40
C TYR A 257 -15.78 -23.99 14.68
N SER A 258 -16.25 -24.90 13.84
CA SER A 258 -16.21 -26.35 14.08
C SER A 258 -14.84 -27.00 13.86
N ASP A 259 -14.08 -26.51 12.88
CA ASP A 259 -12.86 -27.15 12.39
C ASP A 259 -11.71 -26.16 12.18
N LYS A 260 -10.49 -26.63 12.42
CA LYS A 260 -9.26 -25.89 12.19
C LYS A 260 -8.98 -25.79 10.69
N ILE A 261 -8.84 -24.57 10.17
CA ILE A 261 -8.59 -24.30 8.75
C ILE A 261 -7.09 -24.17 8.40
N HIS A 262 -6.21 -24.06 9.38
CA HIS A 262 -4.76 -23.94 9.15
C HIS A 262 -3.97 -24.42 10.36
N ASP A 263 -2.84 -25.11 10.13
CA ASP A 263 -2.08 -25.83 11.18
C ASP A 263 -1.36 -24.91 12.17
N SER A 264 -0.92 -23.75 11.70
CA SER A 264 -0.29 -22.69 12.52
C SER A 264 -1.30 -21.62 12.87
N GLU A 265 -1.16 -21.00 14.06
CA GLU A 265 -1.98 -19.85 14.47
C GLU A 265 -1.71 -18.60 13.62
N TYR A 266 -0.55 -18.54 12.98
CA TYR A 266 -0.14 -17.45 12.10
C TYR A 266 0.24 -18.00 10.73
N PHE A 267 -0.09 -17.26 9.68
CA PHE A 267 0.18 -17.65 8.30
C PHE A 267 0.62 -16.46 7.47
N LYS A 268 1.29 -16.73 6.36
CA LYS A 268 1.58 -15.71 5.35
C LYS A 268 0.37 -15.57 4.45
N VAL A 269 0.08 -14.34 4.05
CA VAL A 269 -0.92 -14.03 3.04
C VAL A 269 -0.15 -13.40 1.89
N ASP A 270 -0.09 -14.13 0.79
CA ASP A 270 0.52 -13.68 -0.47
C ASP A 270 -0.48 -12.84 -1.26
N ASP A 271 -1.76 -13.25 -1.24
CA ASP A 271 -2.85 -12.60 -1.98
C ASP A 271 -4.21 -12.76 -1.24
N TYR A 272 -5.24 -12.00 -1.59
CA TYR A 272 -6.57 -11.95 -1.01
C TYR A 272 -7.57 -11.22 -1.93
N GLU A 273 -8.77 -11.79 -2.07
CA GLU A 273 -9.83 -11.26 -2.91
C GLU A 273 -11.13 -11.16 -2.13
N VAL A 274 -11.93 -10.14 -2.44
CA VAL A 274 -13.22 -9.88 -1.81
C VAL A 274 -14.33 -9.97 -2.84
N PHE A 275 -15.28 -10.88 -2.64
CA PHE A 275 -16.40 -11.07 -3.57
C PHE A 275 -17.73 -10.74 -2.95
N GLN A 276 -18.65 -10.22 -3.78
CA GLN A 276 -20.07 -10.16 -3.48
C GLN A 276 -20.77 -11.38 -4.08
N VAL A 277 -21.51 -12.14 -3.25
CA VAL A 277 -22.35 -13.23 -3.73
C VAL A 277 -23.72 -12.67 -4.12
N VAL A 278 -24.04 -12.69 -5.42
CA VAL A 278 -25.35 -12.33 -5.96
C VAL A 278 -26.20 -13.59 -6.10
N LYS A 279 -27.36 -13.65 -5.42
CA LYS A 279 -28.31 -14.74 -5.64
C LYS A 279 -28.93 -14.59 -7.02
N LYS A 280 -28.83 -15.62 -7.85
CA LYS A 280 -29.61 -15.74 -9.09
C LYS A 280 -31.05 -16.13 -8.79
#